data_AF-R0LJ46-F1
#
_entry.id   AF-R0LJ46-F1
#
_cell.length_a   1.000
_cell.length_b   1.000
_cell.length_c   1.000
_cell.angle_alpha   90.00
_cell.angle_beta   90.00
_cell.angle_gamma   90.00
#
_symmetry.space_group_name_H-M   'P 1'
#
loop_
_entity.id
_entity.type
_entity.pdbx_description
1 polymer ?
#
loop_
_entity_poly.entity_id
_entity_poly.type
_entity_poly.pdbx_seq_one_letter_code
_entity_poly.pdbx_strand_id
1 'polypeptide(L)' 'MKIVIAPDSFKESLTADQVAEAIKRGFQQSIADVECLLCPVGDGGEGTVDSIRHSLDIEEKWIQVTGPFGQKEA' A
#
# COMPACT_ATOMS: atom_id res chain seq x y z
N MET A 1 -2.15 19.24 14.24
CA MET A 1 -2.29 19.43 12.77
C MET A 1 -2.56 18.09 12.13
N LYS A 2 -3.41 17.99 11.10
CA LYS A 2 -3.73 16.71 10.44
C LYS A 2 -3.12 16.66 9.04
N ILE A 3 -2.33 15.61 8.76
CA ILE A 3 -1.65 15.38 7.48
C ILE A 3 -2.19 14.08 6.88
N VAL A 4 -2.54 14.12 5.60
CA VAL A 4 -2.81 12.92 4.80
C VAL A 4 -1.52 12.56 4.05
N ILE A 5 -1.04 11.34 4.24
CA ILE A 5 0.16 10.81 3.60
C ILE A 5 -0.31 9.82 2.54
N ALA A 6 -0.35 10.26 1.28
CA ALA A 6 -0.83 9.46 0.15
C ALA A 6 0.24 9.22 -0.93
N PRO A 7 1.31 8.44 -0.61
CA PRO A 7 2.38 8.15 -1.55
C PRO A 7 2.02 6.99 -2.48
N ASP A 8 2.77 6.91 -3.57
CA ASP A 8 2.91 5.71 -4.40
C ASP A 8 4.14 4.90 -3.94
N SER A 9 4.23 3.66 -4.41
CA SER A 9 5.37 2.77 -4.21
C SER A 9 6.65 3.32 -4.83
N PHE A 10 7.79 2.91 -4.26
CA PHE A 10 9.08 3.04 -4.93
C PHE A 10 9.35 1.71 -5.63
N LYS A 11 9.23 1.73 -6.96
CA LYS A 11 9.38 0.54 -7.81
C LYS A 11 10.63 -0.27 -7.43
N GLU A 12 10.44 -1.57 -7.20
CA GLU A 12 11.47 -2.54 -6.81
C GLU A 12 12.20 -2.22 -5.49
N SER A 13 11.66 -1.33 -4.67
CA SER A 13 12.29 -0.90 -3.41
C SER A 13 11.34 -0.96 -2.23
N LEU A 14 10.29 -0.15 -2.22
CA LEU A 14 9.36 -0.03 -1.09
C LEU A 14 7.93 -0.02 -1.59
N THR A 15 7.04 -0.71 -0.87
CA THR A 15 5.60 -0.60 -1.08
C THR A 15 5.11 0.80 -0.68
N ALA A 16 3.94 1.22 -1.19
CA ALA A 16 3.34 2.50 -0.81
C ALA A 16 3.17 2.64 0.72
N ASP A 17 2.82 1.55 1.41
CA ASP A 17 2.72 1.51 2.88
C ASP A 17 4.03 1.77 3.60
N GLN A 18 5.10 1.14 3.11
CA GLN A 18 6.45 1.31 3.68
C GLN A 18 6.93 2.75 3.51
N VAL A 19 6.64 3.37 2.36
CA VAL A 19 6.90 4.79 2.13
C VAL A 19 6.06 5.66 3.08
N ALA A 20 4.77 5.38 3.22
CA ALA A 20 3.86 6.14 4.07
C ALA A 20 4.28 6.11 5.56
N GLU A 21 4.66 4.93 6.08
CA GLU A 21 5.16 4.78 7.44
C GLU A 21 6.52 5.45 7.65
N ALA A 22 7.40 5.44 6.64
CA ALA A 22 8.67 6.17 6.72
C ALA A 22 8.45 7.69 6.83
N ILE A 23 7.56 8.25 6.02
CA ILE A 23 7.21 9.68 6.05
C ILE A 23 6.58 10.05 7.40
N LYS A 24 5.62 9.25 7.89
CA LYS A 24 4.97 9.46 9.19
C LYS A 24 5.97 9.51 10.34
N ARG A 25 6.94 8.59 10.37
CA ARG A 25 8.01 8.60 11.40
C ARG A 25 8.79 9.91 11.38
N GLY A 26 9.14 10.42 10.20
CA GLY A 26 9.82 11.71 10.06
C GLY A 26 8.99 12.89 10.58
N PHE A 27 7.68 12.91 10.29
CA PHE A 27 6.79 13.96 10.81
C PHE A 27 6.60 13.87 12.32
N GLN A 28 6.36 12.68 12.87
CA GLN A 28 6.20 12.49 14.31
C GLN A 28 7.46 12.85 15.10
N GLN A 29 8.65 12.71 14.48
CA GLN A 29 9.91 13.12 15.10
C GLN A 29 10.12 14.64 15.10
N SER A 30 9.57 15.36 14.11
CA SER A 30 9.87 16.78 13.88
C SER A 30 8.74 17.71 14.32
N ILE A 31 7.51 17.22 14.42
CA ILE A 31 6.31 18.02 14.70
C ILE A 31 5.59 17.42 15.90
N ALA A 32 5.49 18.20 16.98
CA ALA A 32 4.69 17.84 18.15
C ALA A 32 3.18 17.81 17.78
N ASP A 33 2.45 16.85 18.34
CA ASP A 33 0.99 16.73 18.21
C ASP A 33 0.46 16.73 16.76
N VAL A 34 1.16 15.99 15.89
CA VAL A 34 0.74 15.75 14.51
C VAL A 34 -0.10 14.46 14.39
N GLU A 35 -1.23 14.57 13.71
CA GLU A 35 -2.07 13.43 13.34
C GLU A 35 -1.77 13.07 11.88
N CYS A 36 -1.27 11.86 11.64
CA CYS A 36 -0.95 11.37 10.30
C CYS A 36 -1.95 10.28 9.90
N LEU A 37 -2.74 10.56 8.87
CA LEU A 37 -3.58 9.57 8.20
C LEU A 37 -2.80 8.98 7.02
N LEU A 38 -2.55 7.68 7.05
CA LEU A 38 -1.93 6.98 5.92
C LEU A 38 -2.99 6.59 4.90
N CYS A 39 -2.74 6.90 3.64
CA CYS A 39 -3.63 6.64 2.53
C CYS A 39 -2.79 6.18 1.31
N PRO A 40 -2.11 5.03 1.39
CA PRO A 40 -1.29 4.49 0.30
C PRO A 40 -2.12 4.41 -0.99
N VAL A 41 -1.57 4.86 -2.11
CA VAL A 41 -2.24 4.82 -3.40
C VAL A 41 -1.48 3.95 -4.40
N GLY A 42 -2.15 3.59 -5.49
CA GLY A 42 -1.56 2.93 -6.66
C GLY A 42 -2.27 3.41 -7.92
N ASP A 43 -1.59 3.36 -9.06
CA ASP A 43 -2.09 3.86 -10.35
C ASP A 43 -2.80 2.81 -11.22
N GLY A 44 -2.92 1.56 -10.72
CA GLY A 44 -3.45 0.41 -11.44
C GLY A 44 -2.38 -0.61 -11.85
N GLY A 45 -1.10 -0.32 -11.63
CA GLY A 45 0.01 -1.25 -11.84
C GLY A 45 0.17 -2.30 -10.73
N GLU A 46 1.35 -2.90 -10.69
CA GLU A 46 1.79 -3.82 -9.64
C GLU A 46 1.66 -3.18 -8.25
N GLY A 47 1.23 -3.96 -7.25
CA GLY A 47 1.02 -3.48 -5.88
C GLY A 47 -0.29 -2.73 -5.63
N THR A 48 -1.10 -2.45 -6.67
CA THR A 48 -2.41 -1.77 -6.50
C THR A 48 -3.36 -2.54 -5.58
N VAL A 49 -3.39 -3.88 -5.68
CA VAL A 49 -4.22 -4.72 -4.79
C VAL A 49 -3.78 -4.56 -3.33
N ASP A 50 -2.48 -4.49 -3.08
CA ASP A 50 -1.93 -4.29 -1.73
C ASP A 50 -2.26 -2.90 -1.18
N SER A 51 -2.18 -1.83 -1.99
CA SER A 51 -2.59 -0.49 -1.57
C SER A 51 -4.09 -0.42 -1.21
N ILE A 52 -4.95 -1.14 -1.95
CA ILE A 52 -6.39 -1.22 -1.65
C ILE A 52 -6.63 -1.99 -0.34
N ARG A 53 -5.90 -3.09 -0.09
CA ARG A 53 -6.00 -3.86 1.16
C ARG A 53 -5.73 -3.06 2.41
N HIS A 54 -4.82 -2.09 2.33
CA HIS A 54 -4.50 -1.23 3.47
C HIS A 54 -5.55 -0.15 3.73
N SER A 55 -6.37 0.15 2.71
CA SER A 55 -7.42 1.16 2.79
C SER A 55 -8.81 0.59 3.11
N LEU A 56 -9.02 -0.71 2.91
CA LEU A 56 -10.32 -1.39 3.07
C LEU A 56 -10.15 -2.73 3.78
N ASP A 57 -11.07 -3.04 4.69
CA ASP A 57 -11.17 -4.37 5.31
C ASP A 57 -11.65 -5.39 4.26
N ILE A 58 -10.72 -6.11 3.64
CA ILE A 58 -11.00 -7.13 2.63
C ILE A 58 -10.44 -8.51 3.04
N GLU A 59 -11.14 -9.56 2.63
CA GLU A 59 -10.73 -10.94 2.86
C GLU A 59 -9.99 -11.47 1.62
N GLU A 60 -8.74 -11.88 1.80
CA GLU A 60 -7.96 -12.52 0.74
C GLU A 60 -8.39 -13.97 0.57
N LYS A 61 -8.71 -14.34 -0.68
CA LYS A 61 -9.04 -15.72 -1.06
C LYS A 61 -8.24 -16.12 -2.28
N TRP A 62 -7.74 -17.35 -2.23
CA TRP A 62 -7.02 -17.97 -3.33
C TRP A 62 -7.96 -18.89 -4.09
N ILE A 63 -7.94 -18.79 -5.42
CA ILE A 63 -8.69 -19.68 -6.31
C ILE A 63 -7.79 -20.12 -7.46
N GLN A 64 -7.80 -21.41 -7.73
CA GLN A 64 -7.01 -21.96 -8.83
C GLN A 64 -7.63 -21.56 -10.18
N VAL A 65 -6.84 -20.89 -11.02
CA VAL A 65 -7.25 -20.42 -12.35
C VAL A 65 -6.42 -21.09 -13.44
N THR A 66 -6.82 -20.92 -14.70
CA THR A 66 -6.02 -21.40 -15.83
C THR A 66 -4.88 -20.42 -16.08
N GLY A 67 -3.66 -20.88 -15.91
CA GLY A 67 -2.44 -20.13 -16.17
C GLY A 67 -2.19 -19.88 -17.67
N PRO A 68 -1.16 -19.09 -18.00
CA PRO A 68 -0.93 -18.59 -19.36
C PRO A 68 -0.66 -19.68 -20.40
N PHE A 69 -0.21 -20.87 -19.98
CA PHE A 69 0.08 -22.02 -20.84
C PHE A 69 -0.97 -23.15 -20.76
N GLY A 70 -2.13 -22.87 -20.15
CA GLY A 70 -3.27 -23.78 -20.08
C GLY A 70 -3.30 -24.72 -18.87
N GLN A 71 -2.19 -24.87 -18.13
CA GLN A 71 -2.18 -25.59 -16.85
C GLN A 71 -2.88 -24.77 -15.76
N LYS A 72 -3.30 -25.42 -14.69
CA LYS A 72 -3.90 -24.74 -13.55
C LYS A 72 -2.83 -24.16 -12.63
N GLU A 73 -2.95 -22.89 -12.27
CA GLU A 73 -2.08 -22.15 -11.33
C GLU A 73 -2.91 -21.64 -10.15
N ALA A 74 -2.32 -21.65 -8.96
CA ALA A 74 -2.94 -21.22 -7.72
C ALA A 74 -2.27 -19.94 -7.23
#